data_AF-A0A1F9J4U2-F1
#
_entry.id   AF-A0A1F9J4U2-F1
#
_cell.length_a   1.000
_cell.length_b   1.000
_cell.length_c   1.000
_cell.angle_alpha   90.00
_cell.angle_beta   90.00
_cell.angle_gamma   90.00
#
_symmetry.space_group_name_H-M   'P 1'
#
loop_
_entity.id
_entity.type
_entity.pdbx_description
1 polymer ?
#
loop_
_entity_poly.entity_id
_entity_poly.type
_entity_poly.pdbx_seq_one_letter_code
_entity_poly.pdbx_strand_id
1 'polypeptide(L)'
;MRAMVEAIALLKKDKAFALEVMRKYLRTQDQEILEETYDVSVIKYLKKYPLPTPEAFQSVLDELVQENPKAKGQDPRKFYDDSIIRELAKSGFIDSLYR
;
A
#
# COMPACT_ATOMS: atom_id res chain seq x y z
N MET A 1 -12.16 2.95 0.19
CA MET A 1 -10.90 3.38 -0.45
C MET A 1 -10.47 4.80 -0.05
N ARG A 2 -11.38 5.79 0.04
CA ARG A 2 -11.04 7.16 0.53
C ARG A 2 -10.31 7.17 1.88
N ALA A 3 -10.89 6.52 2.90
CA ALA A 3 -10.27 6.42 4.22
C ALA A 3 -8.84 5.83 4.18
N MET A 4 -8.56 4.89 3.27
CA MET A 4 -7.23 4.29 3.13
C MET A 4 -6.22 5.29 2.56
N VAL A 5 -6.58 6.07 1.54
CA VAL A 5 -5.69 7.10 1.00
C VAL A 5 -5.50 8.28 1.95
N GLU A 6 -6.54 8.64 2.71
CA GLU A 6 -6.46 9.64 3.79
C GLU A 6 -5.51 9.17 4.90
N ALA A 7 -5.60 7.90 5.31
CA ALA A 7 -4.69 7.33 6.29
C ALA A 7 -3.24 7.31 5.79
N ILE A 8 -3.00 6.96 4.51
CA ILE A 8 -1.65 7.02 3.92
C ILE A 8 -1.11 8.45 3.92
N ALA A 9 -1.93 9.44 3.56
CA ALA A 9 -1.54 10.83 3.59
C ALA A 9 -1.21 11.30 5.02
N LEU A 10 -2.04 10.94 6.00
CA LEU A 10 -1.81 11.25 7.41
C LEU A 10 -0.51 10.64 7.93
N LEU A 11 -0.29 9.34 7.68
CA LEU A 11 0.94 8.65 8.10
C LEU A 11 2.20 9.31 7.52
N LYS A 12 2.14 9.82 6.28
CA LYS A 12 3.28 10.50 5.65
C LYS A 12 3.49 11.94 6.15
N LYS A 13 2.41 12.63 6.52
CA LYS A 13 2.44 14.04 6.95
C LYS A 13 2.74 14.21 8.44
N ASP A 14 2.34 13.26 9.26
CA ASP A 14 2.46 13.31 10.71
C ASP A 14 3.24 12.11 11.23
N LYS A 15 4.58 12.26 11.29
CA LYS A 15 5.49 11.23 11.84
C LYS A 15 5.14 10.88 13.28
N ALA A 16 4.77 11.87 14.11
CA ALA A 16 4.48 11.63 15.53
C ALA A 16 3.26 10.72 15.70
N PHE A 17 2.17 11.05 14.99
CA PHE A 17 0.98 10.20 14.94
C PHE A 17 1.29 8.80 14.39
N ALA A 18 2.05 8.72 13.29
CA ALA A 18 2.43 7.44 12.70
C ALA A 18 3.22 6.55 13.68
N LEU A 19 4.18 7.12 14.40
CA LEU A 19 4.96 6.40 15.43
C LEU A 19 4.09 5.95 16.61
N GLU A 20 3.08 6.74 17.02
CA GLU A 20 2.14 6.33 18.06
C GLU A 20 1.28 5.13 17.62
N VAL A 21 0.76 5.18 16.39
CA VAL A 21 0.02 4.07 15.79
C VAL A 21 0.92 2.83 15.69
N MET A 22 2.16 2.98 15.20
CA MET A 22 3.12 1.88 15.13
C MET A 22 3.43 1.29 16.50
N ARG A 23 3.67 2.11 17.53
CA ARG A 23 3.88 1.65 18.91
C ARG A 23 2.72 0.77 19.38
N LYS A 24 1.48 1.21 19.15
CA LYS A 24 0.26 0.49 19.54
C LYS A 24 0.14 -0.86 18.84
N TYR A 25 0.36 -0.92 17.53
CA TYR A 25 0.08 -2.13 16.74
C TYR A 25 1.28 -3.09 16.62
N LEU A 26 2.52 -2.58 16.65
CA LEU A 26 3.74 -3.38 16.69
C LEU A 26 4.10 -3.85 18.11
N ARG A 27 3.43 -3.29 19.14
CA ARG A 27 3.58 -3.66 20.55
C ARG A 27 5.02 -3.57 21.07
N THR A 28 5.77 -2.59 20.56
CA THR A 28 7.13 -2.26 21.01
C THR A 28 7.19 -0.82 21.50
N GLN A 29 8.01 -0.56 22.50
CA GLN A 29 8.33 0.79 22.97
C GLN A 29 9.72 1.24 22.52
N ASP A 30 10.44 0.39 21.79
CA ASP A 30 11.77 0.67 21.28
C ASP A 30 11.69 1.77 20.21
N GLN A 31 12.24 2.94 20.54
CA GLN A 31 12.17 4.12 19.69
C GLN A 31 12.98 3.94 18.40
N GLU A 32 14.14 3.29 18.45
CA GLU A 32 15.01 3.11 17.29
C GLU A 32 14.33 2.20 16.26
N ILE A 33 13.76 1.08 16.72
CA ILE A 33 12.99 0.17 15.86
C ILE A 33 11.79 0.88 15.23
N LEU A 34 11.06 1.70 15.99
CA LEU A 34 9.90 2.43 15.50
C LEU A 34 10.29 3.44 14.41
N GLU A 35 11.38 4.17 14.62
CA GLU A 35 11.87 5.15 13.63
C GLU A 35 12.37 4.48 12.36
N GLU A 36 13.18 3.43 12.46
CA GLU A 36 13.62 2.67 11.29
C GLU A 36 12.42 2.09 10.52
N THR A 37 11.45 1.53 11.24
CA THR A 37 10.23 0.97 10.63
C THR A 37 9.44 2.06 9.91
N TYR A 38 9.32 3.25 10.48
CA TYR A 38 8.67 4.40 9.83
C TYR A 38 9.40 4.81 8.54
N ASP A 39 10.72 4.99 8.61
CA ASP A 39 11.51 5.44 7.47
C ASP A 39 11.47 4.42 6.31
N VAL A 40 11.56 3.13 6.62
CA VAL A 40 11.50 2.07 5.61
C VAL A 40 10.07 1.88 5.10
N SER A 41 9.10 1.69 5.99
CA SER A 41 7.76 1.29 5.58
C SER A 41 6.95 2.46 5.04
N VAL A 42 6.96 3.61 5.70
CA VAL A 42 6.11 4.76 5.34
C VAL A 42 6.80 5.70 4.38
N ILE A 43 8.07 6.05 4.60
CA ILE A 43 8.76 7.02 3.75
C ILE A 43 9.26 6.37 2.46
N LYS A 44 9.98 5.24 2.55
CA LYS A 44 10.62 4.61 1.40
C LYS A 44 9.66 3.80 0.52
N TYR A 45 8.83 2.92 1.09
CA TYR A 45 8.08 1.94 0.29
C TYR A 45 6.59 2.23 0.10
N LEU A 46 5.92 2.84 1.09
CA LEU A 46 4.49 3.11 0.96
C LEU A 46 4.25 4.18 -0.12
N LYS A 47 3.53 3.80 -1.18
CA LYS A 47 3.12 4.75 -2.24
C LYS A 47 2.03 5.70 -1.69
N LYS A 48 1.83 6.85 -2.35
CA LYS A 48 0.77 7.82 -1.98
C LYS A 48 -0.64 7.21 -1.97
N TYR A 49 -0.86 6.19 -2.79
CA TYR A 49 -2.11 5.45 -2.84
C TYR A 49 -1.87 4.02 -3.35
N PRO A 50 -2.73 3.06 -2.97
CA PRO A 50 -2.59 1.66 -3.35
C PRO A 50 -3.10 1.47 -4.79
N LEU A 51 -2.19 1.37 -5.75
CA LEU A 51 -2.51 1.05 -7.14
C LEU A 51 -1.92 -0.32 -7.50
N PRO A 52 -2.76 -1.36 -7.71
CA PRO A 52 -2.27 -2.63 -8.23
C PRO A 52 -1.80 -2.47 -9.68
N THR A 53 -0.88 -3.35 -10.11
CA THR A 53 -0.42 -3.40 -11.50
C THR A 53 -0.53 -4.82 -12.04
N PRO A 54 -0.86 -5.02 -13.33
CA PRO A 54 -0.90 -6.35 -13.93
C PRO A 54 0.39 -7.15 -13.72
N GLU A 55 1.55 -6.48 -13.75
CA GLU A 55 2.86 -7.10 -13.66
C GLU A 55 3.11 -7.72 -12.28
N ALA A 56 2.69 -7.03 -11.20
CA ALA A 56 2.82 -7.57 -9.84
C ALA A 56 1.99 -8.85 -9.66
N PHE A 57 0.80 -8.90 -10.25
CA PHE A 57 -0.05 -10.10 -10.22
C PHE A 57 0.47 -11.20 -11.16
N GLN A 58 1.07 -10.84 -12.30
CA GLN A 58 1.71 -11.81 -13.19
C GLN A 58 2.86 -12.54 -12.49
N SER A 59 3.71 -11.82 -11.74
CA SER A 59 4.80 -12.45 -10.98
C SER A 59 4.29 -13.49 -9.99
N VAL A 60 3.19 -13.20 -9.29
CA VAL A 60 2.55 -14.16 -8.37
C VAL A 60 1.97 -15.36 -9.11
N LEU A 61 1.33 -15.14 -10.27
CA LEU A 61 0.79 -16.22 -11.10
C LEU A 61 1.91 -17.14 -11.60
N ASP A 62 3.04 -16.58 -12.04
CA ASP A 62 4.19 -17.33 -12.55
C ASP A 62 4.81 -18.23 -11.47
N GLU A 63 4.93 -17.72 -10.23
CA GLU A 63 5.37 -18.50 -9.08
C GLU A 63 4.38 -19.63 -8.74
N LEU A 64 3.08 -19.31 -8.74
CA LEU A 64 2.02 -20.24 -8.38
C LEU A 64 1.88 -21.42 -9.37
N VAL A 65 2.38 -21.32 -10.60
CA VAL A 65 2.36 -22.43 -11.58
C VAL A 65 3.03 -23.70 -11.02
N GLN A 66 4.04 -23.56 -10.16
CA GLN A 66 4.76 -24.70 -9.58
C GLN A 66 3.86 -25.55 -8.68
N GLU A 67 2.91 -24.92 -7.98
CA GLU A 67 2.01 -25.59 -7.02
C GLU A 67 0.62 -25.83 -7.62
N ASN A 68 0.18 -24.96 -8.52
CA ASN A 68 -1.12 -25.00 -9.15
C ASN A 68 -1.01 -24.71 -10.66
N PRO A 69 -0.94 -25.75 -11.51
CA PRO A 69 -0.82 -25.59 -12.96
C PRO A 69 -1.93 -24.76 -13.60
N LYS A 70 -3.10 -24.59 -12.94
CA LYS A 70 -4.21 -23.76 -13.44
C LYS A 70 -3.90 -22.27 -13.45
N ALA A 71 -2.86 -21.83 -12.73
CA ALA A 71 -2.39 -20.44 -12.74
C ALA A 71 -1.79 -20.04 -14.10
N LYS A 72 -1.28 -21.00 -14.86
CA LYS A 72 -0.63 -20.75 -16.15
C LYS A 72 -1.61 -20.11 -17.13
N GLY A 73 -1.23 -18.96 -17.68
CA GLY A 73 -2.02 -18.24 -18.69
C GLY A 73 -3.29 -17.57 -18.16
N GLN A 74 -3.49 -17.49 -16.84
CA GLN A 74 -4.53 -16.65 -16.28
C GLN A 74 -4.24 -15.17 -16.58
N ASP A 75 -5.29 -14.40 -16.83
CA ASP A 75 -5.18 -12.94 -16.98
C ASP A 75 -5.02 -12.31 -15.58
N PRO A 76 -3.91 -11.61 -15.29
CA PRO A 76 -3.70 -10.94 -14.00
C PRO A 76 -4.82 -9.96 -13.61
N ARG A 77 -5.49 -9.36 -14.61
CA ARG A 77 -6.55 -8.37 -14.37
C ARG A 77 -7.81 -8.97 -13.75
N LYS A 78 -7.95 -10.30 -13.74
CA LYS A 78 -9.09 -10.97 -13.08
C LYS A 78 -8.99 -11.00 -11.56
N PHE A 79 -7.85 -10.63 -10.99
CA PHE A 79 -7.55 -10.78 -9.57
C PHE A 79 -7.57 -9.47 -8.79
N TYR A 80 -7.89 -8.35 -9.43
CA TYR A 80 -8.05 -7.06 -8.77
C TYR A 80 -9.04 -6.16 -9.48
N ASP A 81 -9.57 -5.19 -8.74
CA ASP A 81 -10.34 -4.07 -9.27
C ASP A 81 -9.68 -2.77 -8.80
N ASP A 82 -9.24 -1.95 -9.75
CA ASP A 82 -8.59 -0.67 -9.49
C ASP A 82 -9.46 0.54 -9.90
N SER A 83 -10.70 0.30 -10.33
CA SER A 83 -11.61 1.35 -10.81
C SER A 83 -11.81 2.45 -9.76
N ILE A 84 -12.09 2.06 -8.51
CA ILE A 84 -12.33 2.99 -7.40
C ILE A 84 -11.10 3.87 -7.14
N ILE A 85 -9.90 3.29 -7.12
CA ILE A 85 -8.71 4.08 -6.82
C ILE A 85 -8.32 4.99 -7.99
N ARG A 86 -8.50 4.53 -9.22
CA ARG A 86 -8.30 5.34 -10.43
C ARG A 86 -9.28 6.51 -10.49
N GLU A 87 -10.54 6.31 -10.11
CA GLU A 87 -11.52 7.39 -10.02
C GLU A 87 -11.12 8.43 -8.98
N LEU A 88 -10.68 8.00 -7.79
CA LEU A 88 -10.19 8.91 -6.76
C LEU A 88 -8.97 9.71 -7.21
N ALA A 89 -8.02 9.07 -7.90
CA ALA A 89 -6.87 9.76 -8.48
C ALA A 89 -7.31 10.79 -9.54
N LYS A 90 -8.16 10.38 -10.50
CA LYS A 90 -8.66 11.23 -11.58
C LYS A 90 -9.47 12.42 -11.07
N SER A 91 -10.19 12.26 -9.97
CA SER A 91 -10.97 13.34 -9.34
C SER A 91 -10.11 14.44 -8.70
N GLY A 92 -8.79 14.24 -8.56
CA GLY A 92 -7.90 15.15 -7.83
C GLY A 92 -8.01 15.05 -6.30
N PHE A 93 -8.85 14.14 -5.78
CA PHE A 93 -9.01 13.93 -4.34
C PHE A 93 -7.67 13.56 -3.67
N ILE A 94 -6.91 12.64 -4.25
CA ILE A 94 -5.64 12.18 -3.65
C ILE A 94 -4.63 13.33 -3.57
N ASP A 95 -4.45 14.09 -4.65
CA ASP A 95 -3.53 15.22 -4.65
C ASP A 95 -3.95 16.31 -3.65
N SER A 96 -5.25 16.49 -3.46
CA SER A 96 -5.78 17.45 -2.48
C SER A 96 -5.33 17.14 -1.04
N LEU A 97 -5.06 15.87 -0.72
CA LEU A 97 -4.58 15.44 0.60
C LEU A 97 -3.11 15.79 0.86
N TYR A 98 -2.35 16.18 -0.17
CA TYR A 98 -0.92 16.52 -0.07
C TYR A 98 -0.61 18.01 -0.23
N ARG A 99 -1.63 18.83 -0.41
CA ARG A 99 -1.51 20.29 -0.29
C ARG A 99 -1.34 20.73 1.15
#